data_AF-A0A2H0FV81-F1
#
_entry.id   AF-A0A2H0FV81-F1
#
_cell.length_a   1.000
_cell.length_b   1.000
_cell.length_c   1.000
_cell.angle_alpha   90.00
_cell.angle_beta   90.00
_cell.angle_gamma   90.00
#
_symmetry.space_group_name_H-M   'P 1'
#
loop_
_entity.id
_entity.type
_entity.pdbx_description
1 polymer ?
#
loop_
_entity_poly.entity_id
_entity_poly.type
_entity_poly.pdbx_seq_one_letter_code
_entity_poly.pdbx_strand_id
1 'polypeptide(L)' 'MTEDRLIEIEIKLTHQEDAVEELNQVVCQQQKKIDHLEAICEALIRHVKELSDGAAEQRATNETPPHY' A
#
# COMPACT_ATOMS: atom_id res chain seq x y z
N MET A 1 32.57 30.95 -23.63
CA MET A 1 32.60 31.12 -22.15
C MET A 1 31.22 31.15 -21.53
N THR A 2 30.34 32.11 -21.87
CA THR A 2 28.94 32.12 -21.37
C THR A 2 28.05 31.11 -22.10
N GLU A 3 28.20 30.99 -23.42
CA GLU A 3 27.47 30.02 -24.24
C GLU A 3 27.73 28.57 -23.81
N ASP A 4 29.00 28.20 -23.63
CA ASP A 4 29.38 26.85 -23.22
C ASP A 4 28.77 26.47 -21.86
N ARG A 5 28.72 27.43 -20.91
CA ARG A 5 28.07 27.21 -19.61
C ARG A 5 26.56 27.06 -19.73
N LEU A 6 25.91 27.76 -20.67
CA LEU A 6 24.49 27.61 -20.92
C LEU A 6 24.18 26.23 -21.50
N ILE A 7 24.97 25.78 -22.47
CA ILE A 7 24.85 24.44 -23.07
C ILE A 7 25.03 23.36 -21.99
N GLU A 8 26.04 23.49 -21.11
CA GLU A 8 26.23 22.53 -20.00
C GLU A 8 25.05 22.49 -19.03
N ILE A 9 24.43 23.65 -18.75
CA ILE A 9 23.25 23.73 -17.89
C ILE A 9 22.05 23.08 -18.56
N GLU A 10 21.85 23.31 -19.84
CA GLU A 10 20.74 22.72 -20.62
C GLU A 10 20.85 21.20 -20.66
N ILE A 11 22.04 20.66 -20.92
CA ILE A 11 22.31 19.21 -20.86
C ILE A 11 21.98 18.66 -19.47
N LYS A 12 22.47 19.31 -18.41
CA LYS A 12 22.18 18.88 -17.03
C LYS A 12 20.70 18.96 -16.69
N LEU A 13 19.99 19.97 -17.19
CA LEU A 13 18.57 20.15 -16.96
C LEU A 13 17.78 19.01 -17.61
N THR A 14 18.04 18.68 -18.88
CA THR A 14 17.38 17.56 -19.57
C THR A 14 17.59 16.25 -18.83
N HIS A 15 18.81 15.96 -18.38
CA HIS A 15 19.07 14.76 -17.58
C HIS A 15 18.33 14.74 -16.24
N GLN A 16 18.15 15.91 -15.62
CA GLN A 16 17.37 16.01 -14.39
C GLN A 16 15.87 15.84 -14.64
N GLU A 17 15.35 16.36 -15.74
CA GLU A 17 13.95 16.15 -16.16
C GLU A 17 13.66 14.67 -16.40
N ASP A 18 14.55 13.97 -17.13
CA ASP A 18 14.45 12.53 -17.35
C ASP A 18 14.48 11.74 -16.03
N ALA A 19 15.40 12.09 -15.12
CA ALA A 19 15.52 11.42 -13.83
C ALA A 19 14.28 11.64 -12.95
N VAL A 20 13.69 12.84 -12.99
CA VAL A 20 12.45 13.15 -12.25
C VAL A 20 11.28 12.32 -12.80
N GLU A 21 11.17 12.18 -14.11
CA GLU A 21 10.12 11.36 -14.74
C GLU A 21 10.29 9.87 -14.37
N GLU A 22 11.51 9.34 -14.41
CA GLU A 22 11.79 7.97 -13.99
C GLU A 22 11.44 7.74 -12.51
N LEU A 23 11.85 8.65 -11.63
CA LEU A 23 11.52 8.58 -10.21
C LEU A 23 10.00 8.63 -9.99
N ASN A 24 9.29 9.49 -10.71
CA ASN A 24 7.83 9.59 -10.62
C ASN A 24 7.16 8.26 -11.04
N GLN A 25 7.63 7.63 -12.11
CA GLN A 25 7.13 6.32 -12.55
C GLN A 25 7.36 5.25 -11.49
N VAL A 26 8.54 5.22 -10.87
CA VAL A 26 8.85 4.29 -9.77
C VAL A 26 7.95 4.54 -8.56
N VAL A 27 7.76 5.79 -8.14
CA VAL A 27 6.88 6.16 -7.02
C VAL A 27 5.44 5.73 -7.30
N CYS A 28 4.93 5.98 -8.51
CA CYS A 28 3.60 5.52 -8.92
C CYS A 28 3.46 3.99 -8.85
N GLN A 29 4.48 3.25 -9.29
CA GLN A 29 4.46 1.78 -9.21
C GLN A 29 4.53 1.28 -7.77
N GLN A 30 5.30 1.96 -6.90
CA GLN A 30 5.38 1.64 -5.48
C GLN A 30 4.05 1.90 -4.78
N GLN A 31 3.37 3.03 -5.07
CA GLN A 31 2.06 3.33 -4.50
C GLN A 31 1.04 2.23 -4.82
N LYS A 32 0.97 1.78 -6.08
CA LYS A 32 0.09 0.66 -6.47
C LYS A 32 0.36 -0.62 -5.69
N LYS A 33 1.63 -0.91 -5.39
CA LYS A 33 2.00 -2.08 -4.57
C LYS A 33 1.58 -1.90 -3.11
N ILE A 34 1.74 -0.70 -2.57
CA ILE A 34 1.29 -0.37 -1.21
C ILE A 34 -0.22 -0.53 -1.11
N ASP A 35 -0.99 0.07 -2.02
CA ASP A 35 -2.46 -0.04 -2.03
C ASP A 35 -2.91 -1.51 -2.08
N HIS A 36 -2.22 -2.33 -2.86
CA HIS A 36 -2.50 -3.76 -2.93
C HIS A 36 -2.21 -4.50 -1.62
N LEU A 37 -1.08 -4.19 -0.97
CA LEU A 37 -0.72 -4.78 0.32
C LEU A 37 -1.68 -4.33 1.44
N GLU A 38 -2.09 -3.06 1.44
CA GLU A 38 -3.08 -2.52 2.37
C GLU A 38 -4.42 -3.26 2.23
N ALA A 39 -4.90 -3.45 0.99
CA ALA A 39 -6.13 -4.19 0.74
C ALA A 39 -6.07 -5.65 1.23
N ILE A 40 -4.92 -6.32 1.07
CA ILE A 40 -4.70 -7.67 1.61
C ILE A 40 -4.73 -7.65 3.14
N CYS A 41 -4.02 -6.71 3.77
CA CYS A 41 -3.99 -6.58 5.22
C CYS A 41 -5.40 -6.35 5.79
N GLU A 42 -6.21 -5.49 5.17
CA GLU A 42 -7.59 -5.29 5.57
C GLU A 42 -8.44 -6.56 5.45
N ALA A 43 -8.27 -7.31 4.35
CA ALA A 43 -8.98 -8.57 4.16
C ALA A 43 -8.60 -9.61 5.22
N LEU A 44 -7.32 -9.71 5.57
CA LEU A 44 -6.85 -10.58 6.65
C LEU A 44 -7.41 -10.16 8.01
N ILE A 45 -7.43 -8.85 8.31
CA ILE A 45 -8.00 -8.33 9.55
C ILE A 45 -9.49 -8.69 9.64
N ARG A 46 -10.26 -8.52 8.54
CA ARG A 46 -11.67 -8.92 8.50
C ARG A 46 -11.84 -10.41 8.74
N HIS A 47 -11.04 -11.24 8.07
CA HIS A 47 -11.12 -12.69 8.21
C HIS A 47 -10.83 -13.18 9.65
N VAL A 48 -9.82 -12.59 10.31
CA VAL A 48 -9.50 -12.93 11.71
C VAL A 48 -10.63 -12.53 12.66
N LYS A 49 -11.30 -11.40 12.41
CA LYS A 49 -12.48 -10.99 13.20
C LYS A 49 -13.64 -11.95 13.01
N GLU A 50 -13.97 -12.30 11.77
CA GLU A 50 -15.04 -13.26 11.44
C GLU A 50 -14.82 -14.61 12.12
N LEU A 51 -13.58 -15.13 12.12
CA LEU A 51 -13.23 -16.36 12.82
C LEU A 51 -13.40 -16.25 14.34
N SER A 52 -13.07 -15.09 14.91
CA SER A 52 -13.19 -14.84 16.36
C SER A 52 -14.67 -14.74 16.79
N ASP A 53 -15.49 -14.04 15.99
CA ASP A 53 -16.92 -13.87 16.24
C ASP A 53 -17.67 -15.19 16.06
N GLY A 54 -17.37 -15.96 15.01
CA GLY A 54 -17.93 -17.29 14.81
C GLY A 54 -17.57 -18.27 15.93
N ALA A 55 -16.36 -18.18 16.48
CA ALA A 55 -15.96 -18.99 17.64
C ALA A 55 -16.71 -18.59 18.93
N ALA A 56 -17.09 -17.32 19.08
CA ALA A 56 -17.91 -16.85 20.20
C ALA A 56 -19.38 -17.28 20.06
N GLU A 57 -19.96 -17.21 18.86
CA GLU A 57 -21.33 -17.70 18.57
C GLU A 57 -21.45 -19.22 18.76
N GLN A 58 -20.43 -19.99 18.36
CA GLN A 58 -20.40 -21.44 18.57
C GLN A 58 -20.34 -21.85 20.06
N ARG A 59 -19.77 -20.99 20.92
CA ARG A 59 -19.77 -21.19 22.38
C ARG A 59 -21.11 -20.82 22.99
N ALA A 60 -21.69 -19.69 22.62
CA ALA A 60 -23.00 -19.24 23.13
C ALA A 60 -24.13 -20.22 22.77
N THR A 61 -24.06 -20.87 21.60
CA THR A 61 -25.03 -21.90 21.18
C THR A 61 -24.85 -23.26 21.89
N ASN A 62 -23.71 -23.50 22.53
CA ASN A 62 -23.43 -24.72 23.31
C ASN A 62 -23.73 -24.58 24.81
N GLU A 63 -24.12 -23.38 25.29
CA GLU A 63 -24.58 -23.22 26.66
C GLU A 63 -25.97 -23.84 26.81
N THR A 64 -26.02 -25.02 27.46
CA THR A 64 -27.27 -25.71 27.78
C THR A 64 -28.09 -24.84 28.75
N PRO A 65 -29.39 -24.58 28.50
CA PRO A 65 -30.16 -23.68 29.35
C PRO A 65 -30.23 -24.22 30.79
N PRO A 66 -30.10 -23.36 31.81
CA PRO A 66 -30.10 -23.79 33.20
C PRO A 66 -31.49 -24.37 33.54
N HIS A 67 -31.53 -25.66 33.85
CA HIS A 67 -32.72 -26.29 34.42
C HIS A 67 -32.88 -25.84 35.88
N TYR A 68 -33.92 -25.03 36.12
CA TYR A 68 -34.50 -24.77 37.44
C TYR A 68 -35.76 -25.61 37.64
#